data_AF-A0AAW4DN74-F1
#
_entry.id   AF-A0AAW4DN74-F1
#
_cell.length_a   1.000
_cell.length_b   1.000
_cell.length_c   1.000
_cell.angle_alpha   90.00
_cell.angle_beta   90.00
_cell.angle_gamma   90.00
#
_symmetry.space_group_name_H-M   'P 1'
#
loop_
_entity.id
_entity.type
_entity.pdbx_description
1 polymer ?
#
loop_
_entity_poly.entity_id
_entity_poly.type
_entity_poly.pdbx_seq_one_letter_code
_entity_poly.pdbx_strand_id
1 'polypeptide(L)'
;MDHLGILHECGGDPFVYRGYPVPQKYSPREWRLSYMEKDMFTKQEFKPQGYKENVERLKLFYHSEFYQDLKKLYSNYLNKVEDALYQDPDSSDEFLYIALGEKYKLDVSKKNNSFCLIDKVGNSEIALGADAICGVKCLAKYYPDLDDWIDAYETIRSQTSLHFVWPRHKLPTINTLRYIKYLDRIDFTLFDLKNYFEGNKNTPLARAYKNEVTNLWLSQFYDFPSFVKKMQLGRFVDKKYNVLNIASRQNEIIKKFPAKSELSNSMPIYADSLISLVKDNII
;
A
#
# COMPACT_ATOMS: atom_id res chain seq x y z
N MET A 1 54.88 57.22 -18.14
CA MET A 1 55.67 56.43 -17.17
C MET A 1 54.85 55.20 -16.87
N ASP A 2 54.75 54.19 -17.75
CA ASP A 2 55.81 53.28 -18.23
C ASP A 2 56.61 52.71 -17.04
N HIS A 3 56.66 51.41 -16.72
CA HIS A 3 56.71 50.15 -17.51
C HIS A 3 56.13 48.97 -16.66
N LEU A 4 55.35 48.01 -17.22
CA LEU A 4 55.70 46.66 -17.78
C LEU A 4 56.55 45.77 -16.82
N GLY A 5 56.30 44.48 -16.53
CA GLY A 5 55.36 43.40 -16.94
C GLY A 5 55.39 42.31 -15.82
N ILE A 6 54.85 41.09 -15.86
CA ILE A 6 54.64 40.06 -16.89
C ILE A 6 53.64 39.02 -16.33
N LEU A 7 52.70 38.60 -17.19
CA LEU A 7 52.00 37.31 -17.35
C LEU A 7 51.77 36.34 -16.16
N HIS A 8 50.50 36.04 -15.90
CA HIS A 8 49.99 34.66 -16.10
C HIS A 8 48.48 34.68 -16.38
N GLU A 9 48.14 34.35 -17.62
CA GLU A 9 46.79 33.98 -18.04
C GLU A 9 46.47 32.57 -17.55
N CYS A 10 45.27 32.36 -17.02
CA CYS A 10 44.58 31.07 -17.06
C CYS A 10 43.12 31.36 -17.37
N GLY A 11 42.79 31.25 -18.67
CA GLY A 11 41.45 31.31 -19.20
C GLY A 11 40.59 30.15 -18.70
N GLY A 12 39.29 30.39 -18.68
CA GLY A 12 38.30 29.34 -18.59
C GLY A 12 38.23 28.55 -19.88
N ASP A 13 37.92 27.26 -19.76
CA ASP A 13 37.09 26.52 -20.71
C ASP A 13 36.60 25.21 -20.03
N PRO A 14 35.68 24.43 -20.62
CA PRO A 14 34.42 24.09 -20.00
C PRO A 14 34.32 22.61 -19.63
N PHE A 15 33.17 22.25 -19.04
CA PHE A 15 32.62 20.91 -18.91
C PHE A 15 33.19 19.86 -19.87
N VAL A 16 33.96 18.91 -19.33
CA VAL A 16 34.15 17.58 -19.93
C VAL A 16 33.96 16.54 -18.84
N TYR A 17 32.70 16.20 -18.55
CA TYR A 17 32.41 14.95 -17.86
C TYR A 17 32.71 13.80 -18.83
N ARG A 18 33.80 13.08 -18.56
CA ARG A 18 34.14 11.84 -19.25
C ARG A 18 32.95 10.88 -19.18
N GLY A 19 32.59 10.35 -20.36
CA GLY A 19 31.48 9.44 -20.55
C GLY A 19 31.61 8.21 -19.66
N TYR A 20 30.65 8.06 -18.75
CA TYR A 20 30.22 6.75 -18.31
C TYR A 20 29.34 6.15 -19.41
N PRO A 21 29.53 4.88 -19.80
CA PRO A 21 28.66 4.25 -20.78
C PRO A 21 27.23 4.26 -20.26
N VAL A 22 26.33 4.89 -21.02
CA VAL A 22 24.88 4.80 -20.83
C VAL A 22 24.51 3.32 -21.00
N PRO A 23 24.02 2.61 -19.96
CA PRO A 23 23.59 1.24 -20.16
C PRO A 23 22.41 1.22 -21.12
N GLN A 24 22.52 0.37 -22.15
CA GLN A 24 21.49 0.10 -23.12
C GLN A 24 20.14 -0.17 -22.44
N LYS A 25 19.09 0.31 -23.11
CA LYS A 25 17.67 0.27 -22.74
C LYS A 25 17.25 -1.08 -22.13
N TYR A 26 17.09 -1.13 -20.82
CA TYR A 26 16.20 -2.10 -20.20
C TYR A 26 14.75 -1.72 -20.49
N SER A 27 13.97 -2.66 -21.02
CA SER A 27 12.52 -2.55 -21.08
C SER A 27 11.94 -2.23 -19.69
N PRO A 28 10.74 -1.65 -19.59
CA PRO A 28 10.09 -1.42 -18.30
C PRO A 28 9.97 -2.66 -17.41
N ARG A 29 10.03 -3.87 -18.00
CA ARG A 29 10.03 -5.16 -17.30
C ARG A 29 11.40 -5.50 -16.71
N GLU A 30 12.47 -5.32 -17.46
CA GLU A 30 13.83 -5.68 -17.00
C GLU A 30 14.37 -4.72 -15.93
N TRP A 31 14.03 -3.43 -16.01
CA TRP A 31 14.35 -2.50 -14.92
C TRP A 31 13.60 -2.86 -13.62
N ARG A 32 12.34 -3.31 -13.72
CA ARG A 32 11.56 -3.77 -12.57
C ARG A 32 12.20 -4.98 -11.90
N LEU A 33 12.65 -5.96 -12.69
CA LEU A 33 13.39 -7.11 -12.16
C LEU A 33 14.68 -6.67 -11.44
N SER A 34 15.40 -5.67 -11.93
CA SER A 34 16.61 -5.16 -11.24
C SER A 34 16.33 -4.44 -9.90
N TYR A 35 15.12 -3.85 -9.75
CA TYR A 35 14.68 -3.28 -8.47
C TYR A 35 14.19 -4.40 -7.52
N MET A 36 13.53 -5.42 -8.07
CA MET A 36 13.12 -6.62 -7.33
C MET A 36 14.33 -7.41 -6.81
N GLU A 37 15.42 -7.51 -7.57
CA GLU A 37 16.65 -8.18 -7.15
C GLU A 37 17.32 -7.51 -5.92
N LYS A 38 17.11 -6.21 -5.72
CA LYS A 38 17.58 -5.50 -4.52
C LYS A 38 16.67 -5.72 -3.31
N ASP A 39 15.38 -5.95 -3.52
CA ASP A 39 14.42 -6.34 -2.49
C ASP A 39 14.46 -7.86 -2.19
N MET A 40 15.18 -8.66 -2.99
CA MET A 40 15.27 -10.12 -2.84
C MET A 40 16.20 -10.60 -1.70
N PHE A 41 16.86 -9.70 -0.97
CA PHE A 41 17.65 -10.04 0.21
C PHE A 41 16.88 -9.84 1.52
N THR A 42 15.91 -10.73 1.74
CA THR A 42 15.62 -11.41 3.03
C THR A 42 14.61 -12.54 2.75
N LYS A 43 15.09 -13.65 2.18
CA LYS A 43 14.36 -14.93 2.22
C LYS A 43 14.48 -15.53 3.62
N GLN A 44 13.70 -14.99 4.55
CA GLN A 44 13.11 -15.80 5.60
C GLN A 44 11.62 -15.67 5.34
N GLU A 45 10.95 -16.75 4.90
CA GLU A 45 9.50 -16.78 4.67
C GLU A 45 8.79 -16.57 6.01
N PHE A 46 8.68 -15.31 6.42
CA PHE A 46 7.93 -14.93 7.59
C PHE A 46 6.48 -14.73 7.15
N LYS A 47 5.61 -15.67 7.56
CA LYS A 47 4.19 -15.68 7.20
C LYS A 47 3.41 -15.12 8.38
N PRO A 48 2.69 -14.00 8.23
CA PRO A 48 1.72 -13.56 9.23
C PRO A 48 0.82 -14.76 9.59
N GLN A 49 0.58 -15.00 10.88
CA GLN A 49 -0.06 -16.24 11.31
C GLN A 49 -1.57 -16.06 11.53
N GLY A 50 -2.02 -14.85 11.85
CA GLY A 50 -3.42 -14.56 12.15
C GLY A 50 -4.36 -14.77 10.96
N TYR A 51 -3.89 -14.59 9.72
CA TYR A 51 -4.74 -14.91 8.56
C TYR A 51 -4.93 -16.41 8.37
N LYS A 52 -3.96 -17.26 8.72
CA LYS A 52 -4.06 -18.71 8.54
C LYS A 52 -5.11 -19.30 9.47
N GLU A 53 -5.14 -18.83 10.71
CA GLU A 53 -6.18 -19.23 11.67
C GLU A 53 -7.58 -18.81 11.18
N ASN A 54 -7.70 -17.62 10.59
CA ASN A 54 -8.95 -17.21 9.95
C ASN A 54 -9.31 -18.13 8.78
N VAL A 55 -8.36 -18.46 7.90
CA VAL A 55 -8.60 -19.39 6.78
C VAL A 55 -9.10 -20.73 7.28
N GLU A 56 -8.45 -21.30 8.30
CA GLU A 56 -8.85 -22.58 8.89
C GLU A 56 -10.26 -22.52 9.48
N ARG A 57 -10.56 -21.51 10.32
CA ARG A 57 -11.89 -21.32 10.92
C ARG A 57 -12.97 -21.12 9.87
N LEU A 58 -12.71 -20.32 8.84
CA LEU A 58 -13.64 -20.08 7.75
C LEU A 58 -13.87 -21.38 6.97
N LYS A 59 -12.82 -22.08 6.52
CA LYS A 59 -12.96 -23.36 5.81
C LYS A 59 -13.75 -24.38 6.63
N LEU A 60 -13.47 -24.52 7.93
CA LEU A 60 -14.22 -25.42 8.81
C LEU A 60 -15.69 -25.02 8.90
N PHE A 61 -15.99 -23.73 9.03
CA PHE A 61 -17.36 -23.23 9.09
C PHE A 61 -18.12 -23.50 7.79
N TYR A 62 -17.61 -23.07 6.63
CA TYR A 62 -18.33 -23.19 5.36
C TYR A 62 -18.52 -24.65 4.88
N HIS A 63 -17.62 -25.56 5.26
CA HIS A 63 -17.76 -26.98 4.97
C HIS A 63 -18.60 -27.76 5.99
N SER A 64 -19.04 -27.13 7.08
CA SER A 64 -19.83 -27.80 8.12
C SER A 64 -21.30 -27.98 7.73
N GLU A 65 -21.93 -29.03 8.26
CA GLU A 65 -23.39 -29.19 8.22
C GLU A 65 -24.10 -28.01 8.88
N PHE A 66 -23.50 -27.46 9.94
CA PHE A 66 -24.01 -26.27 10.63
C PHE A 66 -24.17 -25.08 9.69
N TYR A 67 -23.22 -24.83 8.78
CA TYR A 67 -23.36 -23.76 7.78
C TYR A 67 -24.52 -24.03 6.82
N GLN A 68 -24.69 -25.28 6.36
CA GLN A 68 -25.79 -25.65 5.47
C GLN A 68 -27.15 -25.45 6.14
N ASP A 69 -27.27 -25.86 7.40
CA ASP A 69 -28.47 -25.64 8.22
C ASP A 69 -28.72 -24.16 8.48
N LEU A 70 -27.68 -23.40 8.85
CA LEU A 70 -27.77 -21.96 9.09
C LEU A 70 -28.22 -21.22 7.82
N LYS A 71 -27.64 -21.55 6.67
CA LYS A 71 -27.98 -20.96 5.37
C LYS A 71 -29.44 -21.24 4.99
N LYS A 72 -29.96 -22.43 5.29
CA LYS A 72 -31.33 -22.86 4.94
C LYS A 72 -32.39 -22.36 5.92
N LEU A 73 -32.11 -22.41 7.22
CA LEU A 73 -33.10 -22.23 8.29
C LEU A 73 -33.00 -20.85 8.95
N TYR A 74 -31.82 -20.23 8.95
CA TYR A 74 -31.51 -19.04 9.75
C TYR A 74 -30.56 -18.08 8.99
N SER A 75 -30.84 -17.82 7.71
CA SER A 75 -29.95 -17.05 6.82
C SER A 75 -29.61 -15.64 7.35
N ASN A 76 -30.48 -15.06 8.16
CA ASN A 76 -30.27 -13.77 8.83
C ASN A 76 -29.18 -13.79 9.94
N TYR A 77 -28.74 -14.96 10.39
CA TYR A 77 -27.66 -15.12 11.37
C TYR A 77 -26.29 -15.40 10.74
N LEU A 78 -26.25 -15.71 9.44
CA LEU A 78 -25.02 -16.09 8.72
C LEU A 78 -23.91 -15.05 8.90
N ASN A 79 -24.20 -13.78 8.57
CA ASN A 79 -23.24 -12.68 8.74
C ASN A 79 -22.78 -12.50 10.20
N LYS A 80 -23.63 -12.80 11.19
CA LYS A 80 -23.27 -12.66 12.61
C LYS A 80 -22.27 -13.73 13.04
N VAL A 81 -22.44 -14.96 12.53
CA VAL A 81 -21.51 -16.05 12.80
C VAL A 81 -20.18 -15.79 12.10
N GLU A 82 -20.22 -15.35 10.84
CA GLU A 82 -19.00 -14.97 10.09
C GLU A 82 -18.21 -13.85 10.79
N ASP A 83 -18.90 -12.76 11.19
CA ASP A 83 -18.27 -11.66 11.92
C ASP A 83 -17.70 -12.11 13.29
N ALA A 84 -18.28 -13.13 13.93
CA ALA A 84 -17.80 -13.68 15.21
C ALA A 84 -16.59 -14.63 15.05
N LEU A 85 -16.49 -15.33 13.91
CA LEU A 85 -15.37 -16.23 13.61
C LEU A 85 -14.13 -15.47 13.13
N TYR A 86 -14.34 -14.36 12.41
CA TYR A 86 -13.28 -13.53 11.86
C TYR A 86 -12.60 -12.69 12.95
N GLN A 87 -11.29 -12.86 13.09
CA GLN A 87 -10.44 -11.99 13.89
C GLN A 87 -9.64 -11.07 12.97
N ASP A 88 -9.80 -9.76 13.11
CA ASP A 88 -9.14 -8.81 12.22
C ASP A 88 -7.61 -8.79 12.41
N PRO A 89 -6.81 -9.32 11.46
CA PRO A 89 -5.37 -9.43 11.62
C PRO A 89 -4.70 -8.07 11.75
N ASP A 90 -5.25 -7.05 11.08
CA ASP A 90 -4.71 -5.69 11.05
C ASP A 90 -4.71 -5.01 12.44
N SER A 91 -5.52 -5.51 13.38
CA SER A 91 -5.60 -4.99 14.75
C SER A 91 -4.90 -5.87 15.79
N SER A 92 -4.73 -7.16 15.51
CA SER A 92 -4.48 -8.19 16.54
C SER A 92 -3.29 -9.12 16.28
N ASP A 93 -2.76 -9.18 15.05
CA ASP A 93 -1.67 -10.08 14.68
C ASP A 93 -0.30 -9.45 15.01
N GLU A 94 0.34 -9.93 16.09
CA GLU A 94 1.68 -9.49 16.50
C GLU A 94 2.72 -9.75 15.41
N PHE A 95 2.65 -10.91 14.75
CA PHE A 95 3.61 -11.30 13.72
C PHE A 95 3.50 -10.36 12.51
N LEU A 96 2.28 -9.98 12.11
CA LEU A 96 2.09 -8.95 11.08
C LEU A 96 2.85 -7.66 11.43
N TYR A 97 2.72 -7.17 12.66
CA TYR A 97 3.40 -5.93 13.07
C TYR A 97 4.91 -6.09 13.20
N ILE A 98 5.42 -7.24 13.62
CA ILE A 98 6.86 -7.54 13.58
C ILE A 98 7.37 -7.43 12.14
N ALA A 99 6.71 -8.08 11.18
CA ALA A 99 7.10 -8.04 9.77
C ALA A 99 7.03 -6.63 9.18
N LEU A 100 5.98 -5.87 9.50
CA LEU A 100 5.87 -4.48 9.05
C LEU A 100 6.90 -3.57 9.73
N GLY A 101 7.25 -3.83 11.00
CA GLY A 101 8.33 -3.15 11.71
C GLY A 101 9.67 -3.40 11.04
N GLU A 102 9.97 -4.63 10.65
CA GLU A 102 11.17 -4.98 9.88
C GLU A 102 11.20 -4.33 8.50
N LYS A 103 10.05 -4.32 7.79
CA LYS A 103 9.89 -3.68 6.49
C LYS A 103 10.19 -2.19 6.57
N TYR A 104 9.53 -1.47 7.48
CA TYR A 104 9.63 -0.01 7.57
C TYR A 104 10.75 0.49 8.49
N LYS A 105 11.47 -0.42 9.17
CA LYS A 105 12.47 -0.11 10.21
C LYS A 105 11.89 0.73 11.35
N LEU A 106 10.72 0.29 11.85
CA LEU A 106 9.97 0.95 12.93
C LEU A 106 9.77 0.01 14.11
N ASP A 107 9.70 0.59 15.30
CA ASP A 107 9.43 -0.15 16.53
C ASP A 107 7.97 -0.62 16.59
N VAL A 108 7.75 -1.82 17.11
CA VAL A 108 6.41 -2.36 17.38
C VAL A 108 5.98 -2.00 18.80
N SER A 109 4.73 -1.60 18.97
CA SER A 109 4.14 -1.31 20.27
C SER A 109 2.69 -1.80 20.34
N LYS A 110 2.10 -1.74 21.53
CA LYS A 110 0.69 -2.07 21.77
C LYS A 110 0.01 -0.88 22.45
N LYS A 111 -1.01 -0.32 21.80
CA LYS A 111 -1.82 0.80 22.31
C LYS A 111 -3.30 0.44 22.28
N ASN A 112 -4.01 0.58 23.40
CA ASN A 112 -5.43 0.25 23.53
C ASN A 112 -5.76 -1.16 22.99
N ASN A 113 -5.03 -2.18 23.47
CA ASN A 113 -5.18 -3.59 23.09
C ASN A 113 -4.96 -3.95 21.61
N SER A 114 -4.42 -3.03 20.80
CA SER A 114 -4.10 -3.27 19.39
C SER A 114 -2.64 -2.95 19.12
N PHE A 115 -2.02 -3.73 18.25
CA PHE A 115 -0.64 -3.49 17.83
C PHE A 115 -0.56 -2.23 16.96
N CYS A 116 0.61 -1.59 16.97
CA CYS A 116 0.95 -0.47 16.09
C CYS A 116 2.45 -0.42 15.83
N LEU A 117 2.84 0.26 14.75
CA LEU A 117 4.21 0.73 14.58
C LEU A 117 4.36 2.13 15.18
N ILE A 118 5.55 2.46 15.66
CA ILE A 118 5.88 3.79 16.18
C ILE A 118 6.85 4.47 15.23
N ASP A 119 6.40 5.56 14.60
CA ASP A 119 7.23 6.44 13.77
C ASP A 119 7.56 7.72 14.54
N LYS A 120 8.85 8.02 14.67
CA LYS A 120 9.35 9.18 15.42
C LYS A 120 9.56 10.34 14.47
N VAL A 121 8.72 11.37 14.59
CA VAL A 121 8.78 12.58 13.74
C VAL A 121 9.06 13.78 14.64
N GLY A 122 10.29 14.28 14.58
CA GLY A 122 10.78 15.29 15.52
C GLY A 122 10.73 14.77 16.97
N ASN A 123 10.04 15.51 17.84
CA ASN A 123 9.85 15.13 19.26
C ASN A 123 8.54 14.36 19.51
N SER A 124 7.85 13.91 18.46
CA SER A 124 6.55 13.23 18.56
C SER A 124 6.62 11.78 18.10
N GLU A 125 5.90 10.93 18.82
CA GLU A 125 5.69 9.53 18.43
C GLU A 125 4.32 9.36 17.78
N ILE A 126 4.31 8.91 16.54
CA ILE A 126 3.09 8.68 15.76
C ILE A 126 2.85 7.18 15.69
N ALA A 127 1.72 6.74 16.23
CA ALA A 127 1.28 5.36 16.11
C ALA A 127 0.70 5.12 14.71
N LEU A 128 1.20 4.12 13.99
CA LEU A 128 0.70 3.70 12.69
C LEU A 128 -0.04 2.36 12.82
N GLY A 129 -1.22 2.26 12.21
CA GLY A 129 -2.00 1.03 12.12
C GLY A 129 -1.93 0.46 10.71
N ALA A 130 -1.81 -0.85 10.61
CA ALA A 130 -1.91 -1.57 9.35
C ALA A 130 -3.36 -1.60 8.84
N ASP A 131 -3.52 -1.67 7.54
CA ASP A 131 -4.79 -1.94 6.86
C ASP A 131 -4.47 -2.59 5.51
N ALA A 132 -4.89 -3.85 5.34
CA ALA A 132 -4.70 -4.54 4.08
C ALA A 132 -5.63 -3.99 3.00
N ILE A 133 -5.15 -4.02 1.76
CA ILE A 133 -6.01 -3.83 0.59
C ILE A 133 -7.09 -4.91 0.53
N CYS A 134 -8.30 -4.55 0.08
CA CYS A 134 -9.41 -5.48 -0.14
C CYS A 134 -9.68 -6.40 1.07
N GLY A 135 -10.37 -5.85 2.08
CA GLY A 135 -10.77 -6.62 3.26
C GLY A 135 -11.70 -7.80 2.96
N VAL A 136 -11.95 -8.62 3.98
CA VAL A 136 -12.74 -9.88 3.87
C VAL A 136 -14.10 -9.68 3.18
N LYS A 137 -14.81 -8.59 3.49
CA LYS A 137 -16.12 -8.26 2.90
C LYS A 137 -16.03 -7.84 1.44
N CYS A 138 -14.93 -7.22 1.04
CA CYS A 138 -14.66 -6.90 -0.37
C CYS A 138 -14.46 -8.19 -1.16
N LEU A 139 -13.63 -9.10 -0.66
CA LEU A 139 -13.32 -10.35 -1.37
C LEU A 139 -14.54 -11.28 -1.46
N ALA A 140 -15.28 -11.49 -0.37
CA ALA A 140 -16.49 -12.31 -0.39
C ALA A 140 -17.56 -11.79 -1.35
N LYS A 141 -17.58 -10.48 -1.63
CA LYS A 141 -18.50 -9.88 -2.58
C LYS A 141 -18.13 -10.15 -4.05
N TYR A 142 -16.84 -10.20 -4.38
CA TYR A 142 -16.36 -10.32 -5.76
C TYR A 142 -15.93 -11.74 -6.13
N TYR A 143 -15.66 -12.59 -5.15
CA TYR A 143 -15.40 -14.02 -5.29
C TYR A 143 -16.51 -14.77 -4.55
N PRO A 144 -17.63 -15.10 -5.21
CA PRO A 144 -18.76 -15.78 -4.56
C PRO A 144 -18.51 -17.27 -4.31
N ASP A 145 -17.55 -17.87 -5.02
CA ASP A 145 -17.06 -19.21 -4.75
C ASP A 145 -16.11 -19.19 -3.54
N LEU A 146 -16.28 -20.15 -2.63
CA LEU A 146 -15.52 -20.20 -1.38
C LEU A 146 -14.04 -20.42 -1.61
N ASP A 147 -13.67 -21.32 -2.52
CA ASP A 147 -12.27 -21.67 -2.74
C ASP A 147 -11.55 -20.50 -3.40
N ASP A 148 -12.18 -19.85 -4.39
CA ASP A 148 -11.64 -18.64 -5.03
C ASP A 148 -11.50 -17.48 -4.02
N TRP A 149 -12.49 -17.30 -3.15
CA TRP A 149 -12.46 -16.26 -2.12
C TRP A 149 -11.33 -16.49 -1.11
N ILE A 150 -11.21 -17.71 -0.61
CA ILE A 150 -10.17 -18.06 0.37
C ILE A 150 -8.78 -17.94 -0.25
N ASP A 151 -8.60 -18.38 -1.50
CA ASP A 151 -7.36 -18.21 -2.25
C ASP A 151 -7.00 -16.72 -2.43
N ALA A 152 -7.97 -15.87 -2.78
CA ALA A 152 -7.77 -14.43 -2.89
C ALA A 152 -7.41 -13.79 -1.53
N TYR A 153 -8.08 -14.22 -0.45
CA TYR A 153 -7.80 -13.74 0.91
C TYR A 153 -6.40 -14.13 1.37
N GLU A 154 -5.99 -15.39 1.19
CA GLU A 154 -4.66 -15.86 1.53
C GLU A 154 -3.58 -15.16 0.68
N THR A 155 -3.82 -14.98 -0.62
CA THR A 155 -2.93 -14.25 -1.53
C THR A 155 -2.66 -12.84 -1.03
N ILE A 156 -3.70 -12.13 -0.56
CA ILE A 156 -3.53 -10.76 -0.06
C ILE A 156 -2.88 -10.74 1.32
N ARG A 157 -3.42 -11.50 2.26
CA ARG A 157 -3.05 -11.41 3.68
C ARG A 157 -1.66 -11.97 3.97
N SER A 158 -1.13 -12.81 3.09
CA SER A 158 0.25 -13.31 3.21
C SER A 158 1.32 -12.28 2.80
N GLN A 159 0.95 -11.15 2.17
CA GLN A 159 1.89 -10.21 1.58
C GLN A 159 1.97 -8.89 2.35
N THR A 160 3.10 -8.60 2.98
CA THR A 160 3.33 -7.30 3.66
C THR A 160 3.39 -6.11 2.70
N SER A 161 3.60 -6.32 1.39
CA SER A 161 3.51 -5.28 0.36
C SER A 161 2.08 -4.74 0.19
N LEU A 162 1.08 -5.52 0.59
CA LEU A 162 -0.34 -5.19 0.47
C LEU A 162 -0.96 -4.67 1.76
N HIS A 163 -0.18 -4.59 2.84
CA HIS A 163 -0.57 -3.98 4.12
C HIS A 163 0.00 -2.56 4.21
N PHE A 164 -0.91 -1.58 4.11
CA PHE A 164 -0.58 -0.17 4.18
C PHE A 164 -0.65 0.29 5.62
N VAL A 165 0.25 1.20 6.02
CA VAL A 165 0.24 1.75 7.38
C VAL A 165 -0.14 3.22 7.36
N TRP A 166 -1.03 3.60 8.27
CA TRP A 166 -1.57 4.97 8.36
C TRP A 166 -1.54 5.48 9.79
N PRO A 167 -1.39 6.80 10.02
CA PRO A 167 -1.51 7.39 11.35
C PRO A 167 -2.83 7.04 12.06
N ARG A 168 -2.73 6.61 13.31
CA ARG A 168 -3.86 6.32 14.21
C ARG A 168 -4.21 7.57 15.00
N HIS A 169 -5.40 8.10 14.75
CA HIS A 169 -5.95 9.23 15.51
C HIS A 169 -7.48 9.26 15.38
N LYS A 170 -8.13 10.20 16.08
CA LYS A 170 -9.57 10.42 15.94
C LYS A 170 -9.91 10.88 14.52
N LEU A 171 -11.11 10.52 14.05
CA LEU A 171 -11.59 10.87 12.72
C LEU A 171 -11.49 12.39 12.43
N PRO A 172 -11.29 12.78 11.16
CA PRO A 172 -11.17 11.92 9.98
C PRO A 172 -9.74 11.38 9.77
N THR A 173 -9.59 10.05 9.64
CA THR A 173 -8.31 9.39 9.29
C THR A 173 -8.20 9.16 7.79
N ILE A 174 -6.97 8.93 7.29
CA ILE A 174 -6.76 8.51 5.89
C ILE A 174 -7.55 7.23 5.60
N ASN A 175 -7.46 6.23 6.48
CA ASN A 175 -8.10 4.94 6.26
C ASN A 175 -9.64 5.03 6.13
N THR A 176 -10.30 5.81 7.00
CA THR A 176 -11.76 5.96 6.93
C THR A 176 -12.19 6.78 5.72
N LEU A 177 -11.47 7.87 5.39
CA LEU A 177 -11.84 8.69 4.24
C LEU A 177 -11.54 8.02 2.90
N ARG A 178 -10.43 7.27 2.78
CA ARG A 178 -10.10 6.56 1.53
C ARG A 178 -11.17 5.55 1.17
N TYR A 179 -11.71 4.82 2.13
CA TYR A 179 -12.81 3.89 1.87
C TYR A 179 -14.06 4.62 1.38
N ILE A 180 -14.42 5.75 2.00
CA ILE A 180 -15.58 6.55 1.58
C ILE A 180 -15.41 7.13 0.17
N LYS A 181 -14.20 7.54 -0.20
CA LYS A 181 -13.92 8.20 -1.48
C LYS A 181 -13.59 7.23 -2.61
N TYR A 182 -12.87 6.17 -2.31
CA TYR A 182 -12.20 5.30 -3.28
C TYR A 182 -12.45 3.81 -3.03
N LEU A 183 -13.23 3.44 -2.00
CA LEU A 183 -13.38 2.04 -1.57
C LEU A 183 -11.99 1.44 -1.27
N ASP A 184 -11.71 0.22 -1.72
CA ASP A 184 -10.41 -0.44 -1.57
C ASP A 184 -9.40 -0.07 -2.67
N ARG A 185 -9.69 0.93 -3.52
CA ARG A 185 -8.78 1.39 -4.60
C ARG A 185 -7.59 2.18 -4.04
N ILE A 186 -6.51 1.46 -3.72
CA ILE A 186 -5.29 2.07 -3.19
C ILE A 186 -4.58 2.96 -4.21
N ASP A 187 -4.70 2.61 -5.49
CA ASP A 187 -4.15 3.40 -6.58
C ASP A 187 -4.77 4.82 -6.63
N PHE A 188 -6.07 4.96 -6.39
CA PHE A 188 -6.68 6.29 -6.24
C PHE A 188 -6.26 7.02 -4.95
N THR A 189 -6.01 6.29 -3.86
CA THR A 189 -5.45 6.88 -2.63
C THR A 189 -4.04 7.41 -2.86
N LEU A 190 -3.20 6.68 -3.60
CA LEU A 190 -1.85 7.12 -3.97
C LEU A 190 -1.88 8.29 -4.96
N PHE A 191 -2.82 8.28 -5.90
CA PHE A 191 -3.02 9.40 -6.81
C PHE A 191 -3.47 10.67 -6.07
N ASP A 192 -4.31 10.54 -5.05
CA ASP A 192 -4.70 11.64 -4.16
C ASP A 192 -3.50 12.21 -3.41
N LEU A 193 -2.69 11.35 -2.77
CA LEU A 193 -1.45 11.76 -2.10
C LEU A 193 -0.49 12.47 -3.07
N LYS A 194 -0.32 11.96 -4.30
CA LYS A 194 0.50 12.60 -5.34
C LYS A 194 0.05 14.04 -5.58
N ASN A 195 -1.25 14.24 -5.84
CA ASN A 195 -1.82 15.57 -6.03
C ASN A 195 -1.59 16.47 -4.80
N TYR A 196 -1.72 15.93 -3.58
CA TYR A 196 -1.47 16.67 -2.34
C TYR A 196 -0.02 17.17 -2.22
N PHE A 197 0.96 16.33 -2.55
CA PHE A 197 2.38 16.69 -2.56
C PHE A 197 2.72 17.66 -3.69
N GLU A 198 2.03 17.58 -4.84
CA GLU A 198 2.15 18.53 -5.96
C GLU A 198 1.48 19.89 -5.69
N GLY A 199 0.96 20.11 -4.48
CA GLY A 199 0.44 21.40 -4.02
C GLY A 199 -1.08 21.55 -4.14
N ASN A 200 -1.80 20.59 -4.73
CA ASN A 200 -3.25 20.60 -4.73
C ASN A 200 -3.79 20.27 -3.34
N LYS A 201 -4.18 21.30 -2.56
CA LYS A 201 -4.70 21.11 -1.18
C LYS A 201 -6.21 20.82 -1.11
N ASN A 202 -6.88 20.68 -2.25
CA ASN A 202 -8.32 20.44 -2.36
C ASN A 202 -8.65 19.04 -2.89
N THR A 203 -7.79 18.06 -2.60
CA THR A 203 -8.05 16.66 -2.95
C THR A 203 -9.22 16.07 -2.14
N PRO A 204 -9.88 15.00 -2.61
CA PRO A 204 -10.95 14.36 -1.86
C PRO A 204 -10.57 13.88 -0.44
N LEU A 205 -9.30 13.61 -0.17
CA LEU A 205 -8.78 13.26 1.17
C LEU A 205 -8.19 14.44 1.97
N ALA A 206 -8.26 15.67 1.47
CA ALA A 206 -7.67 16.85 2.12
C ALA A 206 -8.03 17.03 3.60
N ARG A 207 -9.24 16.60 4.02
CA ARG A 207 -9.67 16.67 5.43
C ARG A 207 -8.84 15.77 6.34
N ALA A 208 -8.45 14.57 5.89
CA ALA A 208 -7.55 13.71 6.66
C ALA A 208 -6.14 14.30 6.71
N TYR A 209 -5.66 14.86 5.60
CA TYR A 209 -4.30 15.44 5.52
C TYR A 209 -4.10 16.71 6.35
N LYS A 210 -5.18 17.40 6.70
CA LYS A 210 -5.19 18.58 7.58
C LYS A 210 -5.30 18.22 9.07
N ASN A 211 -5.58 16.96 9.42
CA ASN A 211 -5.53 16.54 10.82
C ASN A 211 -4.10 16.67 11.34
N GLU A 212 -3.92 17.20 12.55
CA GLU A 212 -2.59 17.51 13.13
C GLU A 212 -1.63 16.32 13.10
N VAL A 213 -2.10 15.11 13.45
CA VAL A 213 -1.24 13.90 13.50
C VAL A 213 -0.86 13.46 12.10
N THR A 214 -1.83 13.39 11.17
CA THR A 214 -1.54 13.04 9.77
C THR A 214 -0.68 14.10 9.10
N ASN A 215 -0.92 15.39 9.37
CA ASN A 215 -0.16 16.48 8.79
C ASN A 215 1.30 16.45 9.24
N LEU A 216 1.53 16.23 10.54
CA LEU A 216 2.87 16.03 11.09
C LEU A 216 3.53 14.79 10.49
N TRP A 217 2.80 13.68 10.38
CA TRP A 217 3.34 12.48 9.74
C TRP A 217 3.69 12.71 8.26
N LEU A 218 2.89 13.49 7.52
CA LEU A 218 3.13 13.77 6.12
C LEU A 218 4.29 14.77 5.91
N SER A 219 4.58 15.64 6.89
CA SER A 219 5.62 16.68 6.76
C SER A 219 7.04 16.10 6.71
N GLN A 220 7.23 14.85 7.12
CA GLN A 220 8.52 14.17 7.01
C GLN A 220 8.88 13.76 5.56
N PHE A 221 7.90 13.74 4.66
CA PHE A 221 8.11 13.44 3.25
C PHE A 221 8.25 14.75 2.47
N TYR A 222 9.36 14.91 1.76
CA TYR A 222 9.63 16.10 0.95
C TYR A 222 8.66 16.22 -0.23
N ASP A 223 8.42 15.11 -0.92
CA ASP A 223 7.57 14.99 -2.10
C ASP A 223 6.96 13.58 -2.23
N PHE A 224 6.11 13.37 -3.24
CA PHE A 224 5.50 12.07 -3.49
C PHE A 224 6.54 10.95 -3.77
N PRO A 225 7.61 11.17 -4.57
CA PRO A 225 8.71 10.22 -4.69
C PRO A 225 9.33 9.78 -3.35
N SER A 226 9.59 10.71 -2.44
CA SER A 226 10.15 10.42 -1.11
C SER A 226 9.18 9.59 -0.26
N PHE A 227 7.88 9.89 -0.35
CA PHE A 227 6.81 9.08 0.26
C PHE A 227 6.82 7.65 -0.29
N VAL A 228 6.79 7.50 -1.62
CA VAL A 228 6.80 6.17 -2.27
C VAL A 228 8.02 5.36 -1.87
N LYS A 229 9.21 5.97 -1.80
CA LYS A 229 10.44 5.27 -1.39
C LYS A 229 10.39 4.84 0.07
N LYS A 230 10.07 5.76 0.99
CA LYS A 230 10.04 5.48 2.43
C LYS A 230 8.96 4.45 2.78
N MET A 231 7.81 4.50 2.10
CA MET A 231 6.72 3.55 2.27
C MET A 231 6.88 2.28 1.41
N GLN A 232 7.97 2.14 0.65
CA GLN A 232 8.27 0.99 -0.22
C GLN A 232 7.12 0.65 -1.21
N LEU A 233 6.56 1.67 -1.85
CA LEU A 233 5.41 1.56 -2.76
C LEU A 233 5.79 1.60 -4.24
N GLY A 234 7.05 1.29 -4.57
CA GLY A 234 7.57 1.36 -5.94
C GLY A 234 6.79 0.51 -6.95
N ARG A 235 6.17 -0.60 -6.51
CA ARG A 235 5.36 -1.50 -7.35
C ARG A 235 4.03 -0.88 -7.84
N PHE A 236 3.62 0.27 -7.29
CA PHE A 236 2.37 0.96 -7.64
C PHE A 236 2.59 2.18 -8.55
N VAL A 237 3.83 2.47 -8.93
CA VAL A 237 4.17 3.63 -9.75
C VAL A 237 5.11 3.29 -10.91
N ASP A 238 5.10 4.11 -11.95
CA ASP A 238 6.11 4.05 -13.01
C ASP A 238 7.43 4.74 -12.62
N LYS A 239 8.41 4.72 -13.53
CA LYS A 239 9.74 5.35 -13.32
C LYS A 239 9.68 6.88 -13.09
N LYS A 240 8.56 7.52 -13.45
CA LYS A 240 8.30 8.96 -13.27
C LYS A 240 7.38 9.21 -12.07
N TYR A 241 7.16 8.22 -11.21
CA TYR A 241 6.24 8.28 -10.07
C TYR A 241 4.80 8.65 -10.49
N ASN A 242 4.36 8.23 -11.68
CA ASN A 242 2.94 8.21 -12.04
C ASN A 242 2.30 6.97 -11.45
N VAL A 243 1.12 7.15 -10.87
CA VAL A 243 0.39 6.05 -10.23
C VAL A 243 -0.23 5.16 -11.30
N LEU A 244 0.06 3.86 -11.22
CA LEU A 244 -0.41 2.85 -12.17
C LEU A 244 -1.83 2.43 -11.82
N ASN A 245 -2.69 2.29 -12.82
CA ASN A 245 -4.06 1.83 -12.65
C ASN A 245 -4.08 0.29 -12.53
N ILE A 246 -4.36 -0.21 -11.32
CA ILE A 246 -4.35 -1.65 -11.03
C ILE A 246 -5.43 -2.37 -11.84
N ALA A 247 -6.61 -1.78 -12.03
CA ALA A 247 -7.69 -2.37 -12.83
C ALA A 247 -7.32 -2.54 -14.32
N SER A 248 -6.29 -1.84 -14.80
CA SER A 248 -5.75 -2.01 -16.16
C SER A 248 -4.60 -3.02 -16.22
N ARG A 249 -4.34 -3.78 -15.15
CA ARG A 249 -3.11 -4.55 -14.93
C ARG A 249 -1.84 -3.71 -15.06
N GLN A 250 -1.89 -2.46 -14.57
CA GLN A 250 -0.80 -1.48 -14.67
C GLN A 250 -0.39 -1.08 -16.09
N ASN A 251 -1.24 -1.28 -17.10
CA ASN A 251 -0.97 -0.82 -18.47
C ASN A 251 -1.23 0.67 -18.67
N GLU A 252 -1.99 1.28 -17.78
CA GLU A 252 -2.34 2.70 -17.81
C GLU A 252 -1.91 3.43 -16.53
N ILE A 253 -1.71 4.74 -16.64
CA ILE A 253 -1.55 5.64 -15.49
C ILE A 253 -2.87 6.31 -15.15
N ILE A 254 -3.10 6.58 -13.87
CA ILE A 254 -4.24 7.38 -13.41
C ILE A 254 -3.98 8.85 -13.76
N LYS A 255 -4.94 9.49 -14.44
CA LYS A 255 -4.86 10.89 -14.88
C LYS A 255 -5.90 11.81 -14.24
N LYS A 256 -7.00 11.25 -13.74
CA LYS A 256 -8.12 12.00 -13.14
C LYS A 256 -8.82 11.17 -12.08
N PHE A 257 -9.50 11.86 -11.16
CA PHE A 257 -10.40 11.20 -10.23
C PHE A 257 -11.64 10.68 -10.96
N PRO A 258 -12.06 9.43 -10.69
CA PRO A 258 -13.23 8.81 -11.30
C PRO A 258 -14.53 9.30 -10.66
N ALA A 259 -15.63 9.13 -11.37
CA ALA A 259 -16.95 9.25 -10.76
C ALA A 259 -17.22 8.09 -9.78
N LYS A 260 -18.13 8.28 -8.82
CA LYS A 260 -18.48 7.22 -7.84
C LYS A 260 -19.02 5.94 -8.48
N SER A 261 -19.77 6.07 -9.57
CA SER A 261 -20.27 4.94 -10.36
C SER A 261 -19.14 4.19 -11.05
N GLU A 262 -18.19 4.91 -11.67
CA GLU A 262 -17.00 4.34 -12.30
C GLU A 262 -16.15 3.57 -11.28
N LEU A 263 -15.95 4.13 -10.08
CA LEU A 263 -15.26 3.42 -8.98
C LEU A 263 -15.95 2.09 -8.65
N SER A 264 -17.25 2.15 -8.35
CA SER A 264 -18.02 0.96 -7.96
C SER A 264 -17.98 -0.12 -9.04
N ASN A 265 -18.12 0.28 -10.31
CA ASN A 265 -18.12 -0.64 -11.46
C ASN A 265 -16.72 -1.22 -11.73
N SER A 266 -15.66 -0.52 -11.35
CA SER A 266 -14.28 -0.99 -11.54
C SER A 266 -13.80 -1.98 -10.49
N MET A 267 -14.51 -2.14 -9.37
CA MET A 267 -14.04 -2.94 -8.24
C MET A 267 -13.81 -4.43 -8.53
N PRO A 268 -14.69 -5.14 -9.27
CA PRO A 268 -14.44 -6.55 -9.63
C PRO A 268 -13.13 -6.69 -10.44
N ILE A 269 -13.01 -5.91 -11.51
CA ILE A 269 -11.82 -5.92 -12.39
C ILE A 269 -10.55 -5.53 -11.62
N TYR A 270 -10.67 -4.59 -10.69
CA TYR A 270 -9.57 -4.19 -9.81
C TYR A 270 -9.12 -5.34 -8.91
N ALA A 271 -10.04 -6.04 -8.25
CA ALA A 271 -9.71 -7.15 -7.36
C ALA A 271 -9.03 -8.29 -8.14
N ASP A 272 -9.58 -8.67 -9.29
CA ASP A 272 -9.01 -9.71 -10.16
C ASP A 272 -7.61 -9.32 -10.66
N SER A 273 -7.46 -8.08 -11.11
CA SER A 273 -6.17 -7.59 -11.60
C SER A 273 -5.13 -7.53 -10.48
N LEU A 274 -5.52 -7.10 -9.27
CA LEU A 274 -4.63 -7.10 -8.11
C LEU A 274 -4.13 -8.51 -7.80
N ILE A 275 -5.04 -9.49 -7.66
CA ILE A 275 -4.68 -10.89 -7.37
C ILE A 275 -3.76 -11.44 -8.46
N SER A 276 -4.09 -11.21 -9.74
CA SER A 276 -3.24 -11.66 -10.83
C SER A 276 -1.85 -11.03 -10.79
N LEU A 277 -1.75 -9.72 -10.51
CA LEU A 277 -0.46 -9.03 -10.43
C LEU A 277 0.39 -9.54 -9.27
N VAL A 278 -0.22 -9.91 -8.15
CA VAL A 278 0.49 -10.50 -7.00
C VAL A 278 0.98 -11.91 -7.35
N LYS A 279 0.14 -12.74 -7.97
CA LYS A 279 0.52 -14.10 -8.43
C LYS A 279 1.63 -14.05 -9.48
N ASP A 280 1.62 -13.03 -10.34
CA ASP A 280 2.68 -12.78 -11.33
C ASP A 280 3.96 -12.18 -10.72
N ASN A 281 4.01 -11.96 -9.40
CA ASN A 281 5.07 -11.27 -8.66
C ASN A 281 5.36 -9.84 -9.17
N ILE A 282 4.37 -9.15 -9.74
CA ILE A 282 4.49 -7.77 -10.19
C ILE A 282 4.22 -6.79 -9.04
N ILE A 283 3.25 -7.10 -8.17
CA ILE A 283 2.94 -6.39 -6.92
C ILE A 283 3.35 -7.23 -5.72
#